data_AF-A0A0G1PIF6-F1
#
_entry.id   AF-A0A0G1PIF6-F1
#
_cell.length_a   1.000
_cell.length_b   1.000
_cell.length_c   1.000
_cell.angle_alpha   90.00
_cell.angle_beta   90.00
_cell.angle_gamma   90.00
#
_symmetry.space_group_name_H-M   'P 1'
#
loop_
_entity.id
_entity.type
_entity.pdbx_description
1 polymer ?
#
loop_
_entity_poly.entity_id
_entity_poly.type
_entity_poly.pdbx_seq_one_letter_code
_entity_poly.pdbx_strand_id
1 'polypeptide(L)'
;MEEDTSVLLWAAEEGDVPILDLHGMRGVEARHVLESFLHHHYLQGERVVRIVHGRGDGILRQEVHHLLSHIHFVDQFQDATHPALVGAVTVALFYSSQSK
;
A
#
# COMPACT_ATOMS: atom_id res chain seq x y z
N MET A 1 7.68 14.83 -10.84
CA MET A 1 6.63 13.79 -10.87
C MET A 1 7.23 12.40 -10.91
N GLU A 2 7.90 11.96 -11.98
CA GLU A 2 8.46 10.58 -12.04
C GLU A 2 9.62 10.34 -11.05
N GLU A 3 10.46 11.37 -10.83
CA GLU A 3 11.53 11.32 -9.82
C GLU A 3 10.99 11.29 -8.39
N ASP A 4 9.94 12.07 -8.08
CA ASP A 4 9.33 12.13 -6.75
C ASP A 4 8.72 10.79 -6.34
N THR A 5 8.02 10.13 -7.27
CA THR A 5 7.46 8.79 -7.07
C THR A 5 8.56 7.76 -6.81
N SER A 6 9.64 7.80 -7.60
CA SER A 6 10.78 6.89 -7.45
C SER A 6 11.44 7.01 -6.08
N VAL A 7 11.63 8.24 -5.60
CA VAL A 7 12.19 8.51 -4.28
C VAL A 7 11.26 8.02 -3.16
N LEU A 8 9.95 8.28 -3.27
CA LEU A 8 8.96 7.83 -2.27
C LEU A 8 8.85 6.30 -2.21
N LEU A 9 8.93 5.62 -3.35
CA LEU A 9 8.91 4.16 -3.41
C LEU A 9 10.13 3.56 -2.68
N TRP A 10 11.32 4.07 -2.99
CA TRP A 10 12.53 3.60 -2.33
C TRP A 10 12.51 3.91 -0.82
N ALA A 11 12.08 5.12 -0.46
CA ALA A 11 11.94 5.52 0.94
C ALA A 11 10.89 4.67 1.69
N ALA A 12 9.83 4.22 1.02
CA ALA A 12 8.84 3.36 1.66
C ALA A 12 9.40 1.95 1.94
N GLU A 13 10.17 1.37 1.03
CA GLU A 13 10.74 0.04 1.22
C GLU A 13 11.77 -0.03 2.36
N GLU A 14 12.55 1.03 2.58
CA GLU A 14 13.61 1.12 3.59
C GLU A 14 13.21 1.88 4.86
N GLY A 15 12.25 2.79 4.74
CA GLY A 15 11.93 3.78 5.77
C GLY A 15 10.77 3.41 6.69
N ASP A 16 10.55 4.30 7.65
CA ASP A 16 9.42 4.25 8.58
C ASP A 16 8.22 4.96 7.95
N VAL A 17 7.39 4.17 7.27
CA VAL A 17 6.11 4.59 6.70
C VAL A 17 4.99 3.80 7.36
N PRO A 18 3.76 4.29 7.39
CA PRO A 18 2.65 3.53 7.96
C PRO A 18 2.51 2.15 7.30
N ILE A 19 2.38 1.12 8.13
CA ILE A 19 2.31 -0.28 7.70
C ILE A 19 1.00 -0.89 8.16
N LEU A 20 0.31 -1.55 7.24
CA LEU A 20 -0.78 -2.48 7.54
C LEU A 20 -0.32 -3.91 7.30
N ASP A 21 -0.57 -4.78 8.26
CA ASP A 21 -0.31 -6.20 8.14
C ASP A 21 -1.62 -7.00 8.00
N LEU A 22 -1.74 -7.72 6.88
CA LEU A 22 -2.87 -8.53 6.49
C LEU A 22 -2.54 -10.03 6.51
N HIS A 23 -1.33 -10.43 6.92
CA HIS A 23 -0.93 -11.84 6.85
C HIS A 23 -1.92 -12.73 7.62
N GLY A 24 -2.32 -13.84 7.00
CA GLY A 24 -3.23 -14.81 7.62
C GLY A 24 -4.69 -14.36 7.72
N MET A 25 -5.03 -13.12 7.33
CA MET A 25 -6.41 -12.65 7.28
C MET A 25 -7.20 -13.32 6.14
N ARG A 26 -8.52 -13.36 6.29
CA ARG A 26 -9.42 -13.76 5.21
C ARG A 26 -9.63 -12.58 4.25
N GLY A 27 -9.76 -12.84 2.95
CA GLY A 27 -9.86 -11.78 1.92
C GLY A 27 -10.91 -10.70 2.21
N VAL A 28 -12.11 -11.07 2.67
CA VAL A 28 -13.18 -10.11 3.00
C VAL A 28 -12.82 -9.23 4.20
N GLU A 29 -12.17 -9.79 5.22
CA GLU A 29 -11.71 -9.04 6.39
C GLU A 29 -10.55 -8.11 6.02
N ALA A 30 -9.58 -8.66 5.29
CA ALA A 30 -8.42 -7.91 4.80
C ALA A 30 -8.85 -6.71 3.95
N ARG A 31 -9.87 -6.86 3.11
CA ARG A 31 -10.43 -5.77 2.29
C ARG A 31 -10.96 -4.63 3.14
N HIS A 32 -11.82 -4.91 4.12
CA HIS A 32 -12.41 -3.86 4.97
C HIS A 32 -11.36 -3.12 5.81
N VAL A 33 -10.39 -3.85 6.35
CA VAL A 33 -9.30 -3.25 7.13
C VAL A 33 -8.41 -2.39 6.22
N LEU A 34 -8.09 -2.88 5.03
CA LEU A 34 -7.31 -2.14 4.04
C LEU A 34 -8.01 -0.85 3.59
N GLU A 35 -9.30 -0.90 3.25
CA GLU A 35 -10.07 0.30 2.87
C GLU A 35 -10.01 1.37 3.97
N SER A 36 -10.22 0.96 5.22
CA SER A 36 -10.20 1.87 6.38
C SER A 36 -8.81 2.47 6.62
N PHE A 37 -7.76 1.65 6.50
CA PHE A 37 -6.37 2.05 6.66
C PHE A 37 -5.95 3.08 5.60
N LEU A 38 -6.26 2.82 4.33
CA LEU A 38 -5.91 3.71 3.22
C LEU A 38 -6.58 5.07 3.38
N HIS A 39 -7.87 5.07 3.70
CA HIS A 39 -8.62 6.31 3.90
C HIS A 39 -8.08 7.12 5.11
N HIS A 40 -7.79 6.44 6.23
CA HIS A 40 -7.23 7.10 7.40
C HIS A 40 -5.92 7.82 7.08
N HIS A 41 -4.95 7.13 6.47
CA HIS A 41 -3.64 7.72 6.20
C HIS A 41 -3.67 8.77 5.09
N TYR A 42 -4.56 8.63 4.10
CA TYR A 42 -4.80 9.69 3.13
C TYR A 42 -5.29 10.98 3.81
N LEU A 43 -6.22 10.88 4.77
CA LEU A 43 -6.71 12.04 5.52
C LEU A 43 -5.65 12.65 6.45
N GLN A 44 -4.70 11.87 6.95
CA GLN A 44 -3.56 12.39 7.72
C GLN A 44 -2.51 13.11 6.86
N GLY A 45 -2.68 13.11 5.53
CA GLY A 45 -1.74 13.74 4.60
C GLY A 45 -0.51 12.88 4.28
N GLU A 46 -0.54 11.60 4.65
CA GLU A 46 0.52 10.66 4.28
C GLU A 46 0.58 10.53 2.75
N ARG A 47 1.78 10.31 2.23
CA ARG A 47 2.02 10.22 0.77
C ARG A 47 2.19 8.79 0.30
N VAL A 48 2.54 7.89 1.22
CA VAL A 48 2.85 6.50 0.91
C VAL A 48 2.58 5.61 2.12
N VAL A 49 2.15 4.39 1.85
CA VAL A 49 1.93 3.36 2.88
C VAL A 49 2.42 2.00 2.39
N ARG A 50 2.64 1.09 3.36
CA ARG A 50 3.01 -0.30 3.11
C ARG A 50 1.91 -1.26 3.52
N ILE A 51 1.68 -2.25 2.68
CA ILE A 51 0.66 -3.28 2.88
C ILE A 51 1.35 -4.64 2.82
N VAL A 52 1.43 -5.32 3.96
CA VAL A 52 2.00 -6.66 4.08
C VAL A 52 0.87 -7.66 3.90
N HIS A 53 0.78 -8.28 2.73
CA HIS A 53 -0.20 -9.33 2.45
C HIS A 53 0.36 -10.75 2.62
N GLY A 54 1.67 -10.87 2.84
CA GLY A 54 2.38 -12.15 2.96
C GLY A 54 2.63 -12.81 1.59
N ARG A 55 3.55 -13.79 1.54
CA ARG A 55 3.92 -14.47 0.28
C ARG A 55 2.82 -15.39 -0.21
N GLY A 56 2.49 -16.43 0.58
CA GLY A 56 1.39 -17.36 0.34
C GLY A 56 1.22 -17.81 -1.12
N ASP A 57 -0.02 -18.11 -1.50
CA ASP A 57 -0.42 -18.39 -2.89
C ASP A 57 -0.79 -17.11 -3.68
N GLY A 58 -0.51 -15.93 -3.11
CA GLY A 58 -0.82 -14.64 -3.74
C GLY A 58 -2.29 -14.23 -3.73
N ILE A 59 -3.18 -14.93 -3.02
CA ILE A 59 -4.61 -14.58 -2.92
C ILE A 59 -4.80 -13.18 -2.34
N LEU A 60 -4.20 -12.89 -1.18
CA LEU A 60 -4.29 -11.56 -0.57
C LEU A 60 -3.62 -10.48 -1.43
N ARG A 61 -2.51 -10.79 -2.10
CA ARG A 61 -1.89 -9.86 -3.06
C ARG A 61 -2.88 -9.43 -4.15
N GLN A 62 -3.59 -10.39 -4.74
CA GLN A 62 -4.59 -10.12 -5.77
C GLN A 62 -5.74 -9.26 -5.24
N GLU A 63 -6.25 -9.55 -4.04
CA GLU A 63 -7.29 -8.74 -3.40
C GLU A 63 -6.80 -7.31 -3.10
N VAL A 64 -5.57 -7.15 -2.61
CA VAL A 64 -4.94 -5.84 -2.36
C VAL A 64 -4.84 -5.05 -3.66
N HIS A 65 -4.28 -5.64 -4.72
CA HIS A 65 -4.13 -4.97 -6.01
C HIS A 65 -5.48 -4.61 -6.62
N HIS A 66 -6.45 -5.53 -6.54
CA HIS A 66 -7.81 -5.28 -7.00
C HIS A 66 -8.45 -4.12 -6.24
N LEU A 67 -8.32 -4.05 -4.92
CA LEU A 67 -8.88 -2.94 -4.16
C LEU A 67 -8.19 -1.61 -4.51
N LEU A 68 -6.85 -1.60 -4.52
CA LEU A 68 -6.06 -0.39 -4.80
C LEU A 68 -6.39 0.21 -6.16
N SER A 69 -6.63 -0.63 -7.19
CA SER A 69 -7.02 -0.14 -8.52
C SER A 69 -8.40 0.55 -8.57
N HIS A 70 -9.21 0.42 -7.53
CA HIS A 70 -10.55 1.04 -7.43
C HIS A 70 -10.59 2.24 -6.46
N ILE A 71 -9.49 2.54 -5.77
CA ILE A 71 -9.44 3.66 -4.82
C ILE A 71 -8.95 4.92 -5.54
N HIS A 72 -9.85 5.89 -5.66
CA HIS A 72 -9.63 7.13 -6.42
C HIS A 72 -8.51 8.04 -5.89
N PHE A 73 -8.12 7.92 -4.62
CA PHE A 73 -7.03 8.70 -4.03
C PHE A 73 -5.68 7.99 -4.04
N VAL A 74 -5.61 6.74 -4.52
CA VAL A 74 -4.36 6.04 -4.80
C VAL A 74 -3.86 6.50 -6.16
N ASP A 75 -2.66 7.07 -6.19
CA ASP A 75 -2.01 7.53 -7.42
C ASP A 75 -1.36 6.34 -8.15
N GLN A 76 -0.52 5.59 -7.44
CA GLN A 76 0.20 4.44 -7.96
C GLN A 76 0.39 3.39 -6.88
N PHE A 77 0.58 2.14 -7.28
CA PHE A 77 1.00 1.08 -6.39
C PHE A 77 1.85 0.05 -7.13
N GLN A 78 2.75 -0.60 -6.40
CA GLN A 78 3.58 -1.68 -6.94
C GLN A 78 3.98 -2.65 -5.84
N ASP A 79 4.33 -3.88 -6.24
CA ASP A 79 4.99 -4.80 -5.32
C ASP A 79 6.36 -4.26 -4.92
N ALA A 80 6.76 -4.55 -3.69
CA ALA A 80 8.09 -4.18 -3.21
C ALA A 80 9.19 -4.93 -3.97
N THR A 81 10.27 -4.21 -4.28
CA THR A 81 11.42 -4.72 -5.03
C THR A 81 12.58 -5.14 -4.12
N HIS A 82 12.62 -4.63 -2.88
CA HIS A 82 13.62 -5.00 -1.89
C HIS A 82 13.60 -6.51 -1.61
N PRO A 83 14.74 -7.24 -1.70
CA PRO A 83 14.78 -8.70 -1.63
C PRO A 83 14.09 -9.32 -0.41
N ALA A 84 14.08 -8.63 0.73
CA ALA A 84 13.40 -9.11 1.93
C ALA A 84 11.87 -9.07 1.83
N LEU A 85 11.31 -8.17 1.01
CA LEU A 85 9.89 -7.84 0.92
C LEU A 85 9.21 -8.42 -0.34
N VAL A 86 10.00 -8.79 -1.35
CA VAL A 86 9.49 -9.35 -2.61
C VAL A 86 8.45 -10.45 -2.38
N GLY A 87 7.33 -10.30 -3.08
CA GLY A 87 6.19 -11.22 -3.06
C GLY A 87 5.30 -11.13 -1.83
N ALA A 88 5.64 -10.32 -0.83
CA ALA A 88 4.87 -10.20 0.42
C ALA A 88 4.27 -8.82 0.67
N VAL A 89 4.80 -7.79 0.00
CA VAL A 89 4.49 -6.39 0.29
C VAL A 89 4.11 -5.66 -0.98
N THR A 90 3.05 -4.86 -0.90
CA THR A 90 2.69 -3.83 -1.87
C THR A 90 2.88 -2.47 -1.23
N VAL A 91 3.49 -1.54 -1.97
CA VAL A 91 3.60 -0.13 -1.61
C VAL A 91 2.53 0.63 -2.39
N ALA A 92 1.79 1.52 -1.73
CA ALA A 92 0.76 2.36 -2.35
C ALA A 92 1.07 3.84 -2.09
N LEU A 93 1.07 4.63 -3.16
CA LEU A 93 1.20 6.08 -3.13
C LEU A 93 -0.16 6.75 -3.24
N PHE A 94 -0.33 7.84 -2.52
CA PHE A 94 -1.54 8.66 -2.58
C PHE A 94 -1.31 9.94 -3.38
N TYR A 95 -2.38 10.46 -3.98
CA TYR A 95 -2.40 11.86 -4.41
C TYR A 95 -2.13 12.76 -3.22
N SER A 96 -1.58 13.95 -3.47
CA SER A 96 -1.32 14.89 -2.39
C SER A 96 -2.67 15.28 -1.81
N SER A 97 -2.91 14.93 -0.54
CA SER A 97 -4.09 15.36 0.19
C SER A 97 -3.98 16.87 0.36
N GLN A 98 -4.56 17.61 -0.59
CA GLN A 98 -4.68 19.06 -0.53
C GLN A 98 -5.66 19.36 0.59
N SER A 99 -5.15 19.48 1.82
CA SER A 99 -5.92 20.03 2.93
C SER A 99 -6.20 21.49 2.59
N LYS A 100 -7.49 21.80 2.39
CA LYS A 100 -7.96 23.18 2.31
C LYS A 100 -8.06 23.78 3.70
#